data_AF-A0A951LDN7-F1
#
_entry.id   AF-A0A951LDN7-F1
#
_cell.length_a   1.000
_cell.length_b   1.000
_cell.length_c   1.000
_cell.angle_alpha   90.00
_cell.angle_beta   90.00
_cell.angle_gamma   90.00
#
_symmetry.space_group_name_H-M   'P 1'
#
loop_
_entity.id
_entity.type
_entity.pdbx_description
1 polymer ?
#
loop_
_entity_poly.entity_id
_entity_poly.type
_entity_poly.pdbx_seq_one_letter_code
_entity_poly.pdbx_strand_id
1 'polypeptide(L)'
;SSGANVLILDEPTNHLDLESREALEEALRAFEGSLILVSHDRALLDAVGTRTIAVEDRALRSYGGGWADYVREREARARAEREERERPRPGPQSPPASPRPKRSPPAPKSAGTGELEREIEAAEAALKAIEDELADPAAWSTPQAAARSSARHEQATRDVEAAYERWQATAE
;
A
#
# COMPACT_ATOMS: atom_id res chain seq x y z
N SER A 1 -11.53 -40.32 -0.31
CA SER A 1 -10.81 -39.06 -0.09
C SER A 1 -10.08 -38.72 -1.37
N SER A 2 -10.45 -37.64 -2.06
CA SER A 2 -9.63 -37.10 -3.15
C SER A 2 -8.36 -36.57 -2.49
N GLY A 3 -7.19 -37.10 -2.83
CA GLY A 3 -5.90 -36.83 -2.16
C GLY A 3 -5.34 -35.43 -2.40
N ALA A 4 -6.16 -34.39 -2.27
CA ALA A 4 -5.74 -33.01 -2.41
C ALA A 4 -5.02 -32.54 -1.14
N ASN A 5 -3.75 -32.16 -1.27
CA ASN A 5 -2.94 -31.60 -0.18
C ASN A 5 -3.17 -30.10 0.01
N VAL A 6 -3.71 -29.43 -1.01
CA VAL A 6 -3.95 -27.98 -1.04
C VAL A 6 -5.33 -27.72 -1.64
N LEU A 7 -6.11 -26.87 -0.98
CA LEU A 7 -7.41 -26.37 -1.43
C LEU A 7 -7.32 -24.85 -1.63
N ILE A 8 -7.79 -24.37 -2.77
CA ILE A 8 -7.82 -22.94 -3.11
C ILE A 8 -9.26 -22.57 -3.41
N LEU A 9 -9.82 -21.62 -2.66
CA LEU A 9 -11.22 -21.20 -2.77
C LEU A 9 -11.29 -19.68 -2.94
N ASP A 10 -12.08 -19.25 -3.91
CA ASP A 10 -12.37 -17.83 -4.17
C ASP A 10 -13.88 -17.61 -4.01
N GLU A 11 -14.24 -16.78 -3.02
CA GLU A 11 -15.62 -16.47 -2.59
C GLU A 11 -16.54 -17.71 -2.48
N PRO A 12 -16.17 -18.74 -1.68
CA PRO A 12 -16.93 -20.00 -1.62
C PRO A 12 -18.28 -19.86 -0.91
N THR A 13 -18.53 -18.76 -0.21
CA THR A 13 -19.78 -18.47 0.49
C THR A 13 -20.84 -17.85 -0.42
N ASN A 14 -20.50 -17.53 -1.67
CA ASN A 14 -21.44 -16.89 -2.58
C ASN A 14 -22.63 -17.82 -2.88
N HIS A 15 -23.83 -17.26 -2.86
CA HIS A 15 -25.09 -17.99 -3.05
C HIS A 15 -25.40 -19.09 -2.00
N LEU A 16 -24.70 -19.13 -0.87
CA LEU A 16 -25.00 -20.06 0.23
C LEU A 16 -25.97 -19.45 1.25
N ASP A 17 -26.90 -20.27 1.74
CA ASP A 17 -27.69 -19.96 2.94
C ASP A 17 -26.85 -20.12 4.22
N LEU A 18 -27.43 -19.79 5.37
CA LEU A 18 -26.72 -19.81 6.65
C LEU A 18 -26.27 -21.22 7.03
N GLU A 19 -27.15 -22.22 6.88
CA GLU A 19 -26.85 -23.63 7.23
C GLU A 19 -25.71 -24.18 6.36
N SER A 20 -25.73 -23.87 5.05
CA SER A 20 -24.67 -24.26 4.13
C SER A 20 -23.33 -23.59 4.45
N ARG A 21 -23.35 -22.35 4.95
CA ARG A 21 -22.13 -21.63 5.38
C ARG A 21 -21.53 -22.27 6.62
N GLU A 22 -22.35 -22.61 7.61
CA GLU A 22 -21.89 -23.30 8.82
C GLU A 22 -21.30 -24.68 8.50
N ALA A 23 -21.95 -25.44 7.59
CA ALA A 23 -21.45 -26.72 7.11
C ALA A 23 -20.12 -26.59 6.36
N LEU A 24 -19.97 -25.55 5.53
CA LEU A 24 -18.72 -25.24 4.83
C LEU A 24 -17.62 -24.89 5.83
N GLU A 25 -17.90 -24.04 6.81
CA GLU A 25 -16.95 -23.65 7.84
C GLU A 25 -16.40 -24.86 8.60
N GLU A 26 -17.28 -25.77 9.03
CA GLU A 26 -16.89 -27.00 9.72
C GLU A 26 -16.04 -27.92 8.82
N ALA A 27 -16.45 -28.08 7.55
CA ALA A 27 -15.70 -28.87 6.59
C ALA A 27 -14.28 -28.30 6.33
N LEU A 28 -14.16 -26.97 6.27
CA LEU A 28 -12.86 -26.31 6.09
C LEU A 28 -11.98 -26.41 7.34
N ARG A 29 -12.56 -26.33 8.55
CA ARG A 29 -11.81 -26.56 9.80
C ARG A 29 -11.31 -28.00 9.94
N ALA A 30 -12.06 -28.97 9.42
CA ALA A 30 -11.69 -30.38 9.44
C ALA A 30 -10.71 -30.79 8.32
N PHE A 31 -10.40 -29.89 7.38
CA PHE A 31 -9.49 -30.21 6.28
C PHE A 31 -8.03 -30.26 6.77
N GLU A 32 -7.40 -31.44 6.67
CA GLU A 32 -6.03 -31.66 7.13
C GLU A 32 -4.95 -31.11 6.18
N GLY A 33 -5.33 -30.59 5.01
CA GLY A 33 -4.41 -29.99 4.03
C GLY A 33 -4.19 -28.50 4.23
N SER A 34 -3.45 -27.88 3.30
CA SER A 34 -3.28 -26.43 3.28
C SER A 34 -4.46 -25.75 2.58
N LEU A 35 -5.02 -24.70 3.18
CA LEU A 35 -6.12 -23.93 2.62
C LEU A 35 -5.64 -22.53 2.24
N ILE A 36 -5.96 -22.12 1.02
CA ILE A 36 -5.93 -20.72 0.58
C ILE A 36 -7.37 -20.30 0.34
N LEU A 37 -7.83 -19.32 1.11
CA LEU A 37 -9.21 -18.85 1.09
C LEU A 37 -9.23 -17.34 0.80
N VAL A 38 -10.01 -16.95 -0.20
CA VAL A 38 -10.40 -15.57 -0.46
C VAL A 38 -11.90 -15.47 -0.20
N SER A 39 -12.31 -14.57 0.69
CA SER A 39 -13.72 -14.36 1.01
C SER A 39 -13.96 -12.96 1.57
N HIS A 40 -15.13 -12.41 1.33
CA HIS A 40 -15.63 -11.21 2.00
C HIS A 40 -16.30 -11.52 3.37
N ASP A 41 -16.48 -12.79 3.71
CA ASP A 41 -17.07 -13.23 4.97
C ASP A 41 -16.04 -13.23 6.11
N ARG A 42 -16.08 -12.18 6.93
CA ARG A 42 -15.15 -11.99 8.06
C ARG A 42 -15.25 -13.10 9.10
N ALA A 43 -16.45 -13.64 9.34
CA ALA A 43 -16.65 -14.69 10.34
C ALA A 43 -15.97 -16.00 9.90
N LEU A 44 -16.10 -16.35 8.62
CA LEU A 44 -15.41 -17.51 8.03
C LEU A 44 -13.89 -17.33 8.07
N LEU A 45 -13.40 -16.14 7.69
CA LEU A 45 -11.97 -15.83 7.73
C LEU A 45 -11.40 -15.92 9.15
N ASP A 46 -12.13 -15.44 10.16
CA ASP A 46 -11.71 -15.54 11.56
C ASP A 46 -11.82 -16.97 12.11
N ALA A 47 -12.81 -17.73 11.69
CA ALA A 47 -13.02 -19.09 12.18
C ALA A 47 -12.01 -20.10 11.62
N VAL A 48 -11.56 -19.92 10.39
CA VAL A 48 -10.68 -20.87 9.68
C VAL A 48 -9.25 -20.32 9.50
N GLY A 49 -9.10 -19.00 9.41
CA GLY A 49 -7.83 -18.35 9.07
C GLY A 49 -6.82 -18.38 10.22
N THR A 50 -5.66 -18.96 9.95
CA THR A 50 -4.50 -18.95 10.87
C THR A 50 -3.48 -17.85 10.51
N ARG A 51 -3.58 -17.32 9.30
CA ARG A 51 -2.69 -16.31 8.73
C ARG A 51 -3.45 -15.52 7.66
N THR A 52 -3.33 -14.20 7.70
CA THR A 52 -3.91 -13.31 6.70
C THR A 52 -2.81 -12.69 5.84
N ILE A 53 -2.94 -12.80 4.52
CA ILE A 53 -2.04 -12.13 3.57
C ILE A 53 -2.81 -10.98 2.93
N ALA A 54 -2.37 -9.74 3.15
CA ALA A 54 -2.97 -8.56 2.56
C ALA A 54 -2.09 -8.00 1.43
N VAL A 55 -2.73 -7.55 0.36
CA VAL A 55 -2.09 -6.79 -0.72
C VAL A 55 -2.20 -5.31 -0.36
N GLU A 56 -1.10 -4.68 0.03
CA GLU A 56 -1.04 -3.27 0.45
C GLU A 56 0.20 -2.61 -0.16
N ASP A 57 0.09 -1.36 -0.64
CA ASP A 57 1.22 -0.60 -1.17
C ASP A 57 2.03 -1.32 -2.27
N ARG A 58 1.33 -2.06 -3.15
CA ARG A 58 1.93 -2.94 -4.18
C ARG A 58 2.82 -4.06 -3.60
N ALA A 59 2.66 -4.41 -2.33
CA ALA A 59 3.40 -5.46 -1.64
C ALA A 59 2.46 -6.46 -0.94
N LEU A 60 2.96 -7.68 -0.71
CA LEU A 60 2.28 -8.67 0.14
C LEU A 60 2.75 -8.51 1.58
N ARG A 61 1.81 -8.30 2.49
CA ARG A 61 2.07 -8.27 3.93
C ARG A 61 1.36 -9.44 4.61
N SER A 62 2.03 -10.02 5.58
CA SER A 62 1.58 -11.20 6.28
C SER A 62 1.28 -10.86 7.74
N TYR A 63 0.09 -11.22 8.19
CA TYR A 63 -0.41 -11.04 9.54
C TYR A 63 -0.72 -12.40 10.15
N GLY A 64 -0.47 -12.55 11.45
CA GLY A 64 -0.86 -13.75 12.19
C GLY A 64 -2.36 -13.72 12.48
N GLY A 65 -3.01 -14.89 12.42
CA GLY A 65 -4.43 -15.01 12.74
C GLY A 65 -5.39 -14.58 11.63
N GLY A 66 -6.63 -14.34 12.03
CA GLY A 66 -7.76 -14.09 11.14
C GLY A 66 -7.90 -12.62 10.72
N TRP A 67 -9.08 -12.29 10.23
CA TRP A 67 -9.47 -10.93 9.86
C TRP A 67 -9.35 -9.93 11.02
N ALA A 68 -9.82 -10.29 12.22
CA ALA A 68 -9.79 -9.41 13.39
C ALA A 68 -8.36 -9.03 13.80
N ASP A 69 -7.44 -9.99 13.74
CA ASP A 69 -6.02 -9.77 14.04
C ASP A 69 -5.36 -8.86 13.00
N TYR A 70 -5.63 -9.10 11.72
CA TYR A 70 -5.20 -8.24 10.61
C TYR A 70 -5.64 -6.79 10.80
N VAL A 71 -6.92 -6.55 11.10
CA VAL A 71 -7.45 -5.19 11.30
C VAL A 71 -6.73 -4.51 12.47
N ARG A 72 -6.57 -5.19 13.59
CA ARG A 72 -5.90 -4.66 14.79
C ARG A 72 -4.45 -4.25 14.50
N GLU A 73 -3.69 -5.12 13.83
CA GLU A 73 -2.29 -4.85 13.48
C GLU A 73 -2.16 -3.73 12.45
N ARG A 74 -3.02 -3.72 11.43
CA ARG A 74 -3.06 -2.67 10.42
C ARG A 74 -3.33 -1.30 11.04
N GLU A 75 -4.31 -1.21 11.94
CA GLU A 75 -4.61 0.04 12.63
C GLU A 75 -3.47 0.48 13.57
N ALA A 76 -2.84 -0.44 14.28
CA ALA A 76 -1.69 -0.14 15.13
C ALA A 76 -0.52 0.43 14.30
N ARG A 77 -0.27 -0.14 13.12
CA ARG A 77 0.72 0.38 12.17
C ARG A 77 0.37 1.78 11.70
N ALA A 78 -0.86 1.98 11.24
CA ALA A 78 -1.32 3.29 10.76
C ALA A 78 -1.22 4.37 11.85
N ARG A 79 -1.47 4.02 13.12
CA ARG A 79 -1.25 4.93 14.26
C ARG A 79 0.24 5.24 14.46
N ALA A 80 1.10 4.22 14.46
CA ALA A 80 2.55 4.41 14.62
C ALA A 80 3.15 5.30 13.51
N GLU A 81 2.73 5.11 12.25
CA GLU A 81 3.15 5.93 11.11
C GLU A 81 2.72 7.39 11.26
N ARG A 82 1.52 7.65 11.78
CA ARG A 82 1.03 9.01 12.08
C ARG A 82 1.83 9.64 13.21
N GLU A 83 2.05 8.92 14.31
CA GLU A 83 2.84 9.40 15.45
C GLU A 83 4.28 9.73 15.05
N GLU A 84 4.91 8.90 14.20
CA GLU A 84 6.25 9.18 13.66
C GLU A 84 6.27 10.43 12.78
N ARG A 85 5.25 10.64 11.97
CA ARG A 85 5.12 11.83 11.11
C ARG A 85 4.85 13.10 11.90
N GLU A 86 4.16 13.00 13.03
CA GLU A 86 3.83 14.11 13.93
C GLU A 86 4.93 14.40 14.96
N ARG A 87 5.86 13.47 15.18
CA ARG A 87 7.01 13.69 16.07
C ARG A 87 7.84 14.88 15.56
N PRO A 88 8.01 15.94 16.36
CA PRO A 88 8.90 17.02 15.99
C PRO A 88 10.31 16.47 15.84
N ARG A 89 10.89 16.65 14.63
CA ARG A 89 12.29 16.32 14.39
C ARG A 89 13.12 17.06 15.45
N PRO A 90 14.10 16.41 16.11
CA PRO A 90 14.99 17.13 17.01
C PRO A 90 15.57 18.30 16.23
N GLY A 91 15.33 19.51 16.73
CA GLY A 91 15.84 20.72 16.10
C GLY A 91 17.35 20.62 15.94
N PRO A 92 17.93 21.25 14.90
CA PRO A 92 19.38 21.22 14.71
C PRO A 92 20.05 21.75 15.97
N GLN A 93 20.67 20.87 16.77
CA GLN A 93 21.60 21.29 17.79
C GLN A 93 22.83 21.79 17.05
N SER A 94 22.92 23.13 16.91
CA SER A 94 24.10 23.79 16.37
C SER A 94 25.32 23.38 17.18
N PRO A 95 26.32 22.69 16.59
CA PRO A 95 27.58 22.46 17.26
C PRO A 95 28.30 23.82 17.43
N PRO A 96 29.07 24.04 18.51
CA PRO A 96 29.88 25.24 18.65
C PRO A 96 30.89 25.32 17.51
N ALA A 97 30.96 26.48 16.87
CA ALA A 97 31.76 26.73 15.67
C ALA A 97 33.25 26.44 15.92
N SER A 98 33.80 25.46 15.19
CA SER A 98 35.23 25.24 15.04
C SER A 98 35.65 25.57 13.60
N PRO A 99 36.89 26.06 13.38
CA PRO A 99 37.29 26.73 12.15
C PRO A 99 37.37 25.76 10.96
N ARG A 100 36.82 26.19 9.83
CA ARG A 100 36.73 25.43 8.57
C ARG A 100 38.11 24.97 8.06
N PRO A 101 38.31 23.67 7.74
CA PRO A 101 39.28 23.27 6.75
C PRO A 101 38.71 23.43 5.34
N LYS A 102 39.62 23.62 4.38
CA LYS A 102 39.38 24.05 3.00
C LYS A 102 38.48 23.08 2.23
N ARG A 103 37.54 23.66 1.46
CA ARG A 103 36.67 23.00 0.49
C ARG A 103 37.50 22.19 -0.52
N SER A 104 37.23 20.89 -0.61
CA SER A 104 37.44 20.15 -1.86
C SER A 104 36.22 20.37 -2.77
N PRO A 105 36.38 20.51 -4.10
CA PRO A 105 35.26 20.69 -5.00
C PRO A 105 34.44 19.38 -5.07
N PRO A 106 33.09 19.44 -5.08
CA PRO A 106 32.31 18.27 -5.47
C PRO A 106 32.55 18.01 -6.96
N ALA A 107 32.75 16.73 -7.30
CA ALA A 107 32.80 16.29 -8.69
C ALA A 107 31.52 16.73 -9.45
N PRO A 108 31.62 17.03 -10.75
CA PRO A 108 30.46 17.44 -11.52
C PRO A 108 29.49 16.26 -11.65
N LYS A 109 28.34 16.32 -10.97
CA LYS A 109 27.18 15.56 -11.42
C LYS A 109 26.69 16.24 -12.70
N SER A 110 26.54 15.46 -13.77
CA SER A 110 26.05 15.89 -15.08
C SER A 110 24.81 16.78 -14.93
N ALA A 111 24.83 17.94 -15.59
CA ALA A 111 23.81 18.98 -15.47
C ALA A 111 22.38 18.47 -15.81
N GLY A 112 22.24 17.39 -16.58
CA GLY A 112 20.93 16.80 -16.93
C GLY A 112 20.29 15.95 -15.83
N THR A 113 21.08 15.30 -14.96
CA THR A 113 20.53 14.37 -13.94
C THR A 113 19.82 15.11 -12.81
N GLY A 114 20.29 16.31 -12.46
CA GLY A 114 19.69 17.13 -11.40
C GLY A 114 18.45 17.92 -11.83
N GLU A 115 18.19 18.03 -13.14
CA GLU A 115 16.95 18.62 -13.67
C GLU A 115 15.83 17.58 -13.67
N LEU A 116 16.13 16.35 -14.11
CA LEU A 116 15.21 15.21 -14.09
C LEU A 116 14.81 14.81 -12.65
N GLU A 117 15.73 14.88 -11.70
CA GLU A 117 15.42 14.62 -10.28
C GLU A 117 14.40 15.62 -9.72
N ARG A 118 14.48 16.90 -10.11
CA ARG A 118 13.50 17.93 -9.73
C ARG A 118 12.16 17.75 -10.45
N GLU A 119 12.20 17.28 -11.69
CA GLU A 119 11.01 16.99 -12.48
C GLU A 119 10.22 15.82 -11.86
N ILE A 120 10.92 14.77 -11.43
CA ILE A 120 10.33 13.66 -10.68
C ILE A 120 9.73 14.16 -9.37
N GLU A 121 10.47 14.92 -8.56
CA GLU A 121 9.97 15.47 -7.29
C GLU A 121 8.71 16.33 -7.49
N ALA A 122 8.66 17.12 -8.58
CA ALA A 122 7.50 17.93 -8.92
C ALA A 122 6.29 17.09 -9.37
N ALA A 123 6.51 16.05 -10.18
CA ALA A 123 5.46 15.14 -10.65
C ALA A 123 4.86 14.33 -9.48
N GLU A 124 5.70 13.82 -8.58
CA GLU A 124 5.28 13.12 -7.37
C GLU A 124 4.48 14.02 -6.43
N ALA A 125 4.92 15.27 -6.24
CA ALA A 125 4.19 16.25 -5.44
C ALA A 125 2.81 16.58 -6.05
N ALA A 126 2.71 16.64 -7.38
CA ALA A 126 1.46 16.86 -8.08
C ALA A 126 0.49 15.67 -7.95
N LEU A 127 0.98 14.44 -8.11
CA LEU A 127 0.19 13.22 -7.89
C LEU A 127 -0.34 13.17 -6.45
N LYS A 128 0.52 13.43 -5.47
CA LYS A 128 0.15 13.48 -4.06
C LYS A 128 -0.95 14.49 -3.76
N ALA A 129 -0.87 15.69 -4.35
CA ALA A 129 -1.90 16.71 -4.17
C ALA A 129 -3.27 16.27 -4.72
N ILE A 130 -3.28 15.53 -5.84
CA ILE A 130 -4.49 14.95 -6.42
C ILE A 130 -5.02 13.82 -5.54
N GLU A 131 -4.16 12.94 -5.02
CA GLU A 131 -4.57 11.88 -4.08
C GLU A 131 -5.17 12.45 -2.80
N ASP A 132 -4.60 13.53 -2.26
CA ASP A 132 -5.14 14.22 -1.08
C ASP A 132 -6.50 14.89 -1.39
N GLU A 133 -6.70 15.43 -2.61
CA GLU A 133 -8.00 15.93 -3.09
C GLU A 133 -9.04 14.79 -3.23
N LEU A 134 -8.60 13.61 -3.69
CA LEU A 134 -9.46 12.42 -3.85
C LEU A 134 -9.86 11.76 -2.54
N ALA A 135 -9.12 12.02 -1.45
CA ALA A 135 -9.47 11.58 -0.12
C ALA A 135 -10.70 12.32 0.46
N ASP A 136 -11.11 13.43 -0.16
CA ASP A 136 -12.35 14.14 0.19
C ASP A 136 -13.58 13.43 -0.41
N PRO A 137 -14.59 13.03 0.41
CA PRO A 137 -15.86 12.50 -0.08
C PRO A 137 -16.57 13.38 -1.12
N ALA A 138 -16.32 14.70 -1.11
CA ALA A 138 -16.87 15.64 -2.07
C ALA A 138 -16.37 15.41 -3.51
N ALA A 139 -15.16 14.84 -3.68
CA ALA A 139 -14.59 14.49 -4.99
C ALA A 139 -15.41 13.40 -5.71
N TRP A 140 -16.18 12.62 -4.94
CA TRP A 140 -17.01 11.51 -5.43
C TRP A 140 -18.52 11.84 -5.44
N SER A 141 -18.87 13.10 -5.20
CA SER A 141 -20.27 13.54 -5.02
C SER A 141 -21.16 13.39 -6.26
N THR A 142 -20.58 13.35 -7.46
CA THR A 142 -21.32 13.13 -8.71
C THR A 142 -20.53 12.24 -9.67
N PRO A 143 -21.19 11.51 -10.59
CA PRO A 143 -20.50 10.72 -11.61
C PRO A 143 -19.51 11.53 -12.46
N GLN A 144 -19.82 12.81 -12.72
CA GLN A 144 -18.95 13.70 -13.48
C GLN A 144 -17.77 14.25 -12.64
N ALA A 145 -17.93 14.41 -11.33
CA ALA A 145 -16.83 14.70 -10.41
C ALA A 145 -15.88 13.48 -10.33
N ALA A 146 -16.42 12.28 -10.09
CA ALA A 146 -15.67 11.04 -10.06
C ALA A 146 -14.87 10.79 -11.36
N ALA A 147 -15.49 10.99 -12.52
CA ALA A 147 -14.80 10.83 -13.81
C ALA A 147 -13.64 11.82 -14.01
N ARG A 148 -13.82 13.09 -13.63
CA ARG A 148 -12.74 14.10 -13.69
C ARG A 148 -11.61 13.80 -12.73
N SER A 149 -11.97 13.38 -11.52
CA SER A 149 -11.08 12.95 -10.44
C SER A 149 -10.20 11.76 -10.87
N SER A 150 -10.80 10.70 -11.43
CA SER A 150 -10.07 9.55 -11.97
C SER A 150 -9.16 9.92 -13.15
N ALA A 151 -9.65 10.74 -14.09
CA ALA A 151 -8.85 11.16 -15.24
C ALA A 151 -7.62 11.99 -14.85
N ARG A 152 -7.75 12.85 -13.83
CA ARG A 152 -6.62 13.63 -13.28
C ARG A 152 -5.58 12.74 -12.61
N HIS A 153 -6.01 11.77 -11.81
CA HIS A 153 -5.12 10.81 -11.16
C HIS A 153 -4.36 9.95 -12.18
N GLU A 154 -5.07 9.44 -13.18
CA GLU A 154 -4.48 8.66 -14.27
C GLU A 154 -3.44 9.46 -15.05
N GLN A 155 -3.71 10.74 -15.32
CA GLN A 155 -2.75 11.62 -15.98
C GLN A 155 -1.51 11.88 -15.12
N ALA A 156 -1.69 12.21 -13.83
CA ALA A 156 -0.57 12.46 -12.94
C ALA A 156 0.30 11.20 -12.70
N THR A 157 -0.32 10.02 -12.67
CA THR A 157 0.41 8.74 -12.61
C THR A 157 1.29 8.55 -13.85
N ARG A 158 0.74 8.80 -15.05
CA ARG A 158 1.50 8.74 -16.31
C ARG A 158 2.66 9.74 -16.34
N ASP A 159 2.46 10.95 -15.81
CA ASP A 159 3.49 11.99 -15.81
C ASP A 159 4.68 11.59 -14.90
N VAL A 160 4.40 10.95 -13.76
CA VAL A 160 5.42 10.38 -12.86
C VAL A 160 6.19 9.24 -13.54
N GLU A 161 5.47 8.28 -14.14
CA GLU A 161 6.08 7.16 -14.86
C GLU A 161 7.00 7.65 -15.99
N ALA A 162 6.53 8.62 -16.79
CA ALA A 162 7.32 9.20 -17.87
C ALA A 162 8.57 9.96 -17.38
N ALA A 163 8.51 10.60 -16.20
CA ALA A 163 9.66 11.26 -15.61
C ALA A 163 10.73 10.24 -15.14
N TYR A 164 10.30 9.12 -14.56
CA TYR A 164 11.19 8.02 -14.19
C TYR A 164 11.83 7.32 -15.39
N GLU A 165 11.07 7.10 -16.47
CA GLU A 165 11.60 6.55 -17.72
C GLU A 165 12.69 7.45 -18.33
N ARG A 166 12.47 8.77 -18.35
CA ARG A 166 13.47 9.74 -18.81
C ARG A 166 14.74 9.68 -17.96
N TRP A 167 14.61 9.57 -16.64
CA TRP A 167 15.74 9.45 -15.73
C TRP A 167 16.51 8.15 -15.95
N GLN A 168 15.82 7.02 -16.11
CA GLN A 168 16.43 5.73 -16.39
C GLN A 168 17.19 5.73 -17.72
N ALA A 169 16.64 6.35 -18.77
CA ALA A 169 17.31 6.49 -20.06
C ALA A 169 18.57 7.39 -20.03
N THR A 170 18.74 8.22 -19.01
CA THR A 170 19.99 9.00 -18.79
C THR A 170 21.01 8.29 -17.89
N ALA A 171 20.63 7.18 -17.26
CA ALA A 171 21.49 6.38 -16.41
C ALA A 171 22.20 5.24 -17.16
N GLU A 172 21.77 4.95 -18.40
CA GLU A 172 22.43 4.06 -19.39
C GLU A 172 23.45 4.82 -20.25
#